data_AF-A0A3C2CJU7-F1
#
_entry.id   AF-A0A3C2CJU7-F1
#
_cell.length_a   1.000
_cell.length_b   1.000
_cell.length_c   1.000
_cell.angle_alpha   90.00
_cell.angle_beta   90.00
_cell.angle_gamma   90.00
#
_symmetry.space_group_name_H-M   'P 1'
#
loop_
_entity.id
_entity.type
_entity.pdbx_description
1 polymer ?
#
loop_
_entity_poly.entity_id
_entity_poly.type
_entity_poly.pdbx_seq_one_letter_code
_entity_poly.pdbx_strand_id
1 'polypeptide(L)'
;MSMNREQKRMLQRQGEVDAEGEPVRERRQPQQASHNEERAGFTQFAREVRSELRKVVWPTRSETTNYTIVVVITIVAITAIVAGLDWVFSQSVLELFDV
;
A
#
# COMPACT_ATOMS: atom_id res chain seq x y z
N MET A 1 29.79 58.43 6.32
CA MET A 1 28.67 58.93 5.48
C MET A 1 27.50 59.28 6.39
N SER A 2 27.09 60.55 6.47
CA SER A 2 25.96 60.98 7.31
C SER A 2 24.65 60.63 6.62
N MET A 3 24.02 59.54 7.08
CA MET A 3 22.75 59.08 6.56
C MET A 3 21.66 60.12 6.81
N ASN A 4 20.90 60.45 5.78
CA ASN A 4 19.93 61.55 5.79
C ASN A 4 18.79 61.23 6.77
N ARG A 5 18.33 62.22 7.57
CA ARG A 5 17.36 62.00 8.67
C ARG A 5 16.03 61.43 8.18
N GLU A 6 15.70 61.67 6.91
CA GLU A 6 14.50 61.12 6.27
C GLU A 6 14.63 59.63 5.95
N GLN A 7 15.80 59.17 5.53
CA GLN A 7 16.04 57.75 5.23
C GLN A 7 15.87 56.88 6.48
N LYS A 8 16.34 57.35 7.65
CA LYS A 8 16.14 56.65 8.93
C LYS A 8 14.66 56.51 9.29
N ARG A 9 13.86 57.56 9.08
CA ARG A 9 12.40 57.51 9.36
C ARG A 9 11.64 56.63 8.37
N MET A 10 12.10 56.53 7.14
CA MET A 10 11.51 55.64 6.14
C MET A 10 11.81 54.17 6.44
N LEU A 11 13.05 53.84 6.81
CA LEU A 11 13.44 52.50 7.25
C LEU A 11 12.65 52.06 8.50
N GLN A 12 12.41 53.00 9.42
CA GLN A 12 11.62 52.75 10.63
C GLN A 12 10.12 52.59 10.33
N ARG A 13 9.57 53.38 9.39
CA ARG A 13 8.19 53.19 8.89
C ARG A 13 8.01 51.87 8.14
N GLN A 14 9.08 51.37 7.51
CA GLN A 14 9.10 50.07 6.83
C GLN A 14 9.26 48.90 7.81
N GLY A 15 9.39 49.16 9.13
CA GLY A 15 9.47 48.13 10.17
C GLY A 15 10.77 47.34 10.16
N GLU A 16 11.78 47.80 9.44
CA GLU A 16 13.05 47.10 9.20
C GLU A 16 14.12 47.48 10.24
N VAL A 17 13.91 48.56 10.99
CA VAL A 17 14.81 49.05 12.05
C VAL A 17 14.03 49.46 13.31
N ASP A 18 14.55 49.11 14.48
CA ASP A 18 13.95 49.45 15.78
C ASP A 18 14.12 50.96 16.11
N ALA A 19 13.48 51.43 17.19
CA ALA A 19 13.55 52.83 17.65
C ALA A 19 14.98 53.34 17.90
N GLU A 20 15.91 52.44 18.21
CA GLU A 20 17.32 52.68 18.43
C GLU A 20 18.16 52.69 17.13
N GLY A 21 17.58 52.34 15.97
CA GLY A 21 18.24 52.39 14.65
C GLY A 21 19.04 51.15 14.27
N GLU A 22 18.84 50.02 14.95
CA GLU A 22 19.43 48.72 14.64
C GLU A 22 18.53 47.93 13.66
N PRO A 23 19.09 47.17 12.70
CA PRO A 23 18.30 46.33 11.80
C PRO A 23 17.58 45.23 12.60
N VAL A 24 16.26 45.17 12.46
CA VAL A 24 15.42 44.11 13.05
C VAL A 24 15.80 42.82 12.35
N ARG A 25 16.76 42.10 12.92
CA ARG A 25 17.17 40.78 12.46
C ARG A 25 15.93 39.90 12.46
N GLU A 26 15.44 39.65 11.25
CA GLU A 26 14.37 38.74 10.92
C GLU A 26 14.43 37.53 11.85
N ARG A 27 13.42 37.48 12.71
CA ARG A 27 13.17 36.46 13.73
C ARG A 27 13.78 35.14 13.29
N ARG A 28 14.91 34.75 13.92
CA ARG A 28 15.59 33.46 13.75
C ARG A 28 14.53 32.41 13.51
N GLN A 29 14.37 32.01 12.24
CA GLN A 29 13.46 30.92 11.90
C GLN A 29 13.93 29.76 12.76
N PRO A 30 13.08 29.19 13.64
CA PRO A 30 13.47 28.01 14.38
C PRO A 30 13.82 26.98 13.33
N GLN A 31 15.10 26.62 13.34
CA GLN A 31 15.72 25.60 12.52
C GLN A 31 14.74 24.45 12.39
N GLN A 32 14.16 24.31 11.20
CA GLN A 32 13.13 23.32 10.92
C GLN A 32 13.71 21.96 11.29
N ALA A 33 12.94 21.27 12.14
CA ALA A 33 13.31 20.07 12.84
C ALA A 33 14.02 19.07 11.92
N SER A 34 15.05 18.43 12.48
CA SER A 34 15.67 17.21 11.98
C SER A 34 14.65 16.37 11.23
N HIS A 35 14.93 16.12 9.95
CA HIS A 35 14.24 15.13 9.15
C HIS A 35 14.48 13.79 9.83
N ASN A 36 13.57 13.44 10.74
CA ASN A 36 13.53 12.12 11.32
C ASN A 36 13.18 11.25 10.12
N GLU A 37 14.17 10.52 9.61
CA GLU A 37 13.94 9.47 8.64
C GLU A 37 13.05 8.43 9.33
N GLU A 38 11.74 8.69 9.30
CA GLU A 38 10.70 7.76 9.68
C GLU A 38 10.84 6.58 8.73
N ARG A 39 11.59 5.57 9.17
CA ARG A 39 11.42 4.19 8.70
C ARG A 39 9.92 3.97 8.62
N ALA A 40 9.41 3.67 7.43
CA ALA A 40 7.98 3.57 7.17
C ALA A 40 7.30 2.84 8.35
N GLY A 41 6.56 3.60 9.15
CA GLY A 41 5.95 3.07 10.36
C GLY A 41 4.98 1.95 9.98
N PHE A 42 4.72 1.02 10.90
CA PHE A 42 3.70 -0.01 10.71
C PHE A 42 2.35 0.56 10.23
N THR A 43 2.03 1.79 10.66
CA THR A 43 0.87 2.57 10.23
C THR A 43 0.90 2.96 8.75
N GLN A 44 2.07 3.35 8.22
CA GLN A 44 2.28 3.64 6.81
C GLN A 44 2.17 2.37 5.97
N PHE A 45 2.82 1.28 6.39
CA PHE A 45 2.72 -0.02 5.73
C PHE A 45 1.27 -0.52 5.63
N ALA A 46 0.50 -0.46 6.72
CA ALA A 46 -0.90 -0.86 6.72
C ALA A 46 -1.76 0.00 5.77
N ARG A 47 -1.45 1.30 5.66
CA ARG A 47 -2.11 2.22 4.73
C ARG A 47 -1.79 1.87 3.27
N GLU A 48 -0.54 1.54 2.97
CA GLU A 48 -0.10 1.08 1.65
C GLU A 48 -0.77 -0.25 1.27
N VAL A 49 -0.79 -1.24 2.16
CA VAL A 49 -1.49 -2.53 1.94
C VAL A 49 -2.98 -2.31 1.67
N ARG A 50 -3.65 -1.43 2.43
CA ARG A 50 -5.08 -1.13 2.20
C ARG A 50 -5.32 -0.49 0.83
N SER A 51 -4.40 0.35 0.37
CA SER A 51 -4.42 0.95 -0.96
C SER A 51 -4.28 -0.11 -2.05
N GLU A 52 -3.38 -1.08 -1.86
CA GLU A 52 -3.17 -2.17 -2.82
C GLU A 52 -4.35 -3.16 -2.85
N LEU A 53 -4.88 -3.53 -1.69
CA LEU A 53 -6.05 -4.41 -1.57
C LEU A 53 -7.31 -3.83 -2.22
N ARG A 54 -7.39 -2.50 -2.39
CA ARG A 54 -8.49 -1.86 -3.15
C ARG A 54 -8.40 -2.10 -4.66
N LYS A 55 -7.21 -2.44 -5.18
CA LYS A 55 -7.03 -2.81 -6.59
C LYS A 55 -7.45 -4.26 -6.87
N VAL A 56 -7.63 -5.07 -5.84
CA VAL A 56 -8.09 -6.46 -5.98
C VAL A 56 -9.57 -6.44 -6.36
N VAL A 57 -9.86 -6.94 -7.55
CA VAL A 57 -11.22 -7.16 -8.00
C VAL A 57 -11.73 -8.41 -7.31
N TRP A 58 -12.63 -8.21 -6.34
CA TRP A 58 -13.30 -9.34 -5.70
C TRP A 58 -14.37 -9.88 -6.65
N PRO A 59 -14.40 -11.21 -6.84
CA PRO A 59 -15.33 -11.81 -7.77
C PRO A 59 -16.77 -11.57 -7.31
N THR A 60 -17.65 -11.41 -8.28
CA THR A 60 -19.10 -11.41 -8.06
C THR A 60 -19.55 -12.77 -7.54
N ARG A 61 -20.73 -12.81 -6.90
CA ARG A 61 -21.33 -14.08 -6.43
C ARG A 61 -21.48 -15.08 -7.57
N SER A 62 -21.88 -14.60 -8.76
CA SER A 62 -22.00 -15.40 -9.97
C SER A 62 -20.67 -15.99 -10.45
N GLU A 63 -19.59 -15.20 -10.49
CA GLU A 63 -18.27 -15.69 -10.91
C GLU A 63 -17.76 -16.76 -9.95
N THR A 64 -17.91 -16.52 -8.64
CA THR A 64 -17.52 -17.49 -7.61
C THR A 64 -18.26 -18.81 -7.81
N THR A 65 -19.59 -18.77 -7.98
CA THR A 65 -20.39 -19.97 -8.22
C THR A 65 -20.00 -20.69 -9.51
N ASN A 66 -19.78 -19.96 -10.61
CA ASN A 66 -19.37 -20.55 -11.88
C ASN A 66 -18.03 -21.29 -11.75
N TYR A 67 -17.03 -20.67 -11.11
CA TYR A 67 -15.73 -21.30 -10.89
C TYR A 67 -15.84 -22.53 -9.99
N THR A 68 -16.64 -22.46 -8.91
CA THR A 68 -16.89 -23.63 -8.06
C THR A 68 -17.54 -24.78 -8.85
N ILE A 69 -18.53 -24.49 -9.70
CA ILE A 69 -19.19 -25.51 -10.53
C ILE A 69 -18.19 -26.19 -11.46
N VAL A 70 -17.35 -25.42 -12.16
CA VAL A 70 -16.32 -25.96 -13.06
C VAL A 70 -15.37 -26.89 -12.30
N VAL A 71 -14.91 -26.47 -11.12
CA VAL A 71 -14.00 -27.28 -10.28
C VAL A 71 -14.69 -28.57 -9.82
N VAL A 72 -15.94 -28.49 -9.35
CA VAL A 72 -16.71 -29.67 -8.91
C VAL A 72 -16.89 -30.67 -10.04
N ILE A 73 -17.31 -30.21 -11.23
CA ILE A 73 -17.47 -31.10 -12.40
C ILE A 73 -16.14 -31.76 -12.75
N THR A 74 -15.04 -31.00 -12.75
CA THR A 74 -13.71 -31.51 -13.08
C THR A 74 -13.27 -32.60 -12.09
N ILE A 75 -13.46 -32.37 -10.79
CA ILE A 75 -13.12 -33.35 -9.75
C ILE A 75 -13.96 -34.62 -9.94
N VAL A 76 -15.28 -34.48 -10.10
CA VAL A 76 -16.18 -35.63 -10.31
C VAL A 76 -15.77 -36.45 -11.55
N ALA A 77 -15.44 -35.79 -12.66
CA ALA A 77 -14.99 -36.46 -13.87
C ALA A 77 -13.70 -37.26 -13.66
N ILE A 78 -12.69 -36.65 -13.03
CA ILE A 78 -11.42 -37.33 -12.75
C ILE A 78 -11.64 -38.50 -11.77
N THR A 79 -12.41 -38.28 -10.70
CA THR A 79 -12.75 -39.34 -9.74
C THR A 79 -13.48 -40.50 -10.42
N ALA A 80 -14.40 -40.24 -11.33
CA ALA A 80 -15.09 -41.29 -12.07
C ALA A 80 -14.14 -42.10 -12.97
N ILE A 81 -13.18 -41.43 -13.63
CA ILE A 81 -12.15 -42.11 -14.43
C ILE A 81 -11.29 -43.00 -13.54
N VAL A 82 -10.77 -42.47 -12.44
CA VAL A 82 -9.92 -43.22 -11.49
C VAL A 82 -10.68 -44.40 -10.92
N ALA A 83 -11.91 -44.19 -10.43
CA ALA A 83 -12.75 -45.26 -9.90
C ALA A 83 -13.07 -46.33 -10.95
N GLY A 84 -13.31 -45.93 -12.20
CA GLY A 84 -13.51 -46.86 -13.30
C GLY A 84 -12.27 -47.70 -13.59
N LEU A 85 -11.09 -47.07 -13.62
CA LEU A 85 -9.82 -47.77 -13.79
C LEU A 85 -9.53 -48.70 -12.62
N ASP A 86 -9.76 -48.28 -11.38
CA ASP A 86 -9.59 -49.10 -10.18
C ASP A 86 -10.49 -50.34 -10.22
N TRP A 87 -11.74 -50.19 -10.68
CA TRP A 87 -12.66 -51.30 -10.85
C TRP A 87 -12.17 -52.30 -11.90
N VAL A 88 -11.73 -51.81 -13.07
CA VAL A 88 -11.17 -52.64 -14.14
C VAL A 88 -9.94 -53.38 -13.66
N PHE A 89 -8.97 -52.67 -13.05
CA PHE A 89 -7.77 -53.29 -12.53
C PHE A 89 -8.06 -54.29 -11.42
N SER A 90 -9.00 -54.00 -10.52
CA SER A 90 -9.39 -54.94 -9.47
C SER A 90 -9.92 -56.25 -10.06
N GLN A 91 -10.77 -56.20 -11.09
CA GLN A 91 -11.27 -57.41 -11.74
C GLN A 91 -10.16 -58.14 -12.50
N SER A 92 -9.35 -57.42 -13.28
CA SER A 92 -8.25 -58.01 -14.06
C SER A 92 -7.20 -58.68 -13.19
N VAL A 93 -6.88 -58.09 -12.03
CA VAL A 93 -5.91 -58.66 -11.08
C VAL A 93 -6.46 -59.94 -10.45
N LEU A 94 -7.74 -59.96 -10.05
CA LEU A 94 -8.37 -61.16 -9.47
C LEU A 94 -8.37 -62.33 -10.47
N GLU A 95 -8.76 -62.08 -11.72
CA GLU A 95 -8.73 -63.11 -12.77
C GLU A 95 -7.31 -63.56 -13.13
N LEU A 96 -6.33 -62.65 -13.15
CA LEU A 96 -4.95 -62.97 -13.53
C LEU A 96 -4.20 -63.79 -12.46
N PHE A 97 -4.52 -63.60 -11.18
CA PHE A 97 -3.90 -64.34 -10.08
C PHE A 97 -4.66 -65.61 -9.66
N ASP A 98 -5.65 -66.02 -10.46
CA ASP A 98 -6.37 -67.30 -10.38
C ASP A 98 -6.92 -67.60 -8.96
N VAL A 99 -7.73 -66.67 -8.44
CA VAL A 99 -8.71 -66.87 -7.36
C VAL A 99 -10.12 -66.68 -7.91
#